data_AF-A0A7K3B8D5-F1
#
_entry.id   AF-A0A7K3B8D5-F1
#
_cell.length_a   1.000
_cell.length_b   1.000
_cell.length_c   1.000
_cell.angle_alpha   90.00
_cell.angle_beta   90.00
_cell.angle_gamma   90.00
#
_symmetry.space_group_name_H-M   'P 1'
#
loop_
_entity.id
_entity.type
_entity.pdbx_description
1 polymer ?
#
loop_
_entity_poly.entity_id
_entity_poly.type
_entity_poly.pdbx_seq_one_letter_code
_entity_poly.pdbx_strand_id
1 'polypeptide(L)'
;MRAGFSGAVDIGVLEELHLNYLPDSSLRPESWSDAVAWATTVQYGVSGLLIPGEYADTWRAFDYLPDAMSRNKKNQKQIPELIRKEALNLCPDEDDRWLIGMSAYMAGATQCAIEAWVPLAESGNGSAASNLATIFLEMGDRGTAQYWHQLESHDDFHSGVIPVDISIPLYDSESGKVRVGESRSGEVMEVPLHRPGLGVCHGVIAGSKGVGKSNSLSLILLGALSSGKYILWLMDWAPEQKHFKALMEAEAVDWFSGDDLEYSLEILAAAVRLLEFRKEGGGCKDPSPENPAVIIGIEEAHQLFTASPDASSLCLHILREGASAGVSLFLTLPDISLESFGGNKDLQEEVAGDKHLKFYMGSAGLPMLRDAEKIRQSKSNEDPFD
;
A
#
# COMPACT_ATOMS: atom_id res chain seq x y z
N MET A 1 4.90 9.47 14.51
CA MET A 1 4.71 8.03 14.24
C MET A 1 3.91 7.43 15.39
N ARG A 2 2.86 6.65 15.11
CA ARG A 2 2.02 5.97 16.13
C ARG A 2 2.62 4.59 16.46
N ALA A 3 2.46 4.12 17.68
CA ALA A 3 2.90 2.78 18.09
C ALA A 3 2.01 1.64 17.55
N GLY A 4 0.87 1.97 16.93
CA GLY A 4 -0.09 0.99 16.39
C GLY A 4 -1.31 0.75 17.30
N PHE A 5 -1.23 1.13 18.58
CA PHE A 5 -2.37 1.07 19.51
C PHE A 5 -3.38 2.19 19.22
N SER A 6 -4.66 1.83 19.05
CA SER A 6 -5.75 2.77 18.75
C SER A 6 -6.72 2.99 19.91
N GLY A 7 -6.66 2.14 20.94
CA GLY A 7 -7.47 2.23 22.16
C GLY A 7 -7.22 3.47 23.02
N ALA A 8 -8.13 3.69 23.97
CA ALA A 8 -7.95 4.68 25.04
C ALA A 8 -7.01 4.13 26.12
N VAL A 9 -6.16 5.01 26.66
CA VAL A 9 -5.16 4.66 27.69
C VAL A 9 -5.61 5.23 29.04
N ASP A 10 -5.44 4.47 30.12
CA ASP A 10 -5.67 4.94 31.48
C ASP A 10 -4.76 6.13 31.82
N ILE A 11 -5.31 7.14 32.49
CA ILE A 11 -4.56 8.37 32.81
C ILE A 11 -3.33 8.09 33.70
N GLY A 12 -3.37 7.08 34.57
CA GLY A 12 -2.24 6.65 35.38
C GLY A 12 -1.09 6.07 34.54
N VAL A 13 -1.41 5.38 33.44
CA VAL A 13 -0.38 4.91 32.49
C VAL A 13 0.29 6.09 31.77
N LEU A 14 -0.47 7.13 31.42
CA LEU A 14 0.11 8.37 30.89
C LEU A 14 1.00 9.07 31.93
N GLU A 15 0.61 9.03 33.21
CA GLU A 15 1.41 9.55 34.33
C GLU A 15 2.74 8.81 34.46
N GLU A 16 2.76 7.50 34.31
CA GLU A 16 4.01 6.75 34.38
C GLU A 16 4.90 6.98 33.14
N LEU A 17 4.30 7.02 31.95
CA LEU A 17 5.04 7.16 30.70
C LEU A 17 5.64 8.55 30.50
N HIS A 18 4.93 9.63 30.88
CA HIS A 18 5.41 11.00 30.61
C HIS A 18 6.72 11.33 31.35
N LEU A 19 6.98 10.70 32.50
CA LEU A 19 8.22 10.88 33.26
C LEU A 19 9.46 10.51 32.44
N ASN A 20 9.34 9.54 31.54
CA ASN A 20 10.42 9.12 30.63
C ASN A 20 10.70 10.14 29.52
N TYR A 21 9.80 11.10 29.32
CA TYR A 21 9.91 12.16 28.32
C TYR A 21 10.35 13.50 28.91
N LEU A 22 10.63 13.59 30.22
CA LEU A 22 11.21 14.75 30.89
C LEU A 22 12.73 14.62 30.90
N PRO A 23 13.46 15.08 29.87
CA PRO A 23 14.86 14.71 29.66
C PRO A 23 15.81 15.59 30.48
N ASP A 24 15.30 16.67 31.09
CA ASP A 24 16.13 17.68 31.76
C ASP A 24 15.36 18.39 32.89
N SER A 25 15.97 18.42 34.07
CA SER A 25 15.54 19.21 35.23
C SER A 25 15.42 20.72 34.95
N SER A 26 15.99 21.21 33.85
CA SER A 26 15.89 22.61 33.42
C SER A 26 14.52 23.00 32.86
N LEU A 27 13.69 22.03 32.44
CA LEU A 27 12.42 22.29 31.74
C LEU A 27 11.29 22.81 32.64
N ARG A 28 11.49 22.88 33.97
CA ARG A 28 10.50 23.32 34.98
C ARG A 28 9.08 22.87 34.60
N PRO A 29 8.84 21.56 34.47
CA PRO A 29 7.53 21.07 34.06
C PRO A 29 6.46 21.58 35.03
N GLU A 30 5.29 21.89 34.50
CA GLU A 30 4.10 22.16 35.29
C GLU A 30 3.71 20.90 36.10
N SER A 31 2.83 21.07 37.10
CA SER A 31 2.38 19.92 37.88
C SER A 31 1.59 18.95 36.99
N TRP A 32 1.61 17.66 37.32
CA TRP A 32 0.83 16.65 36.57
C TRP A 32 -0.65 17.05 36.47
N SER A 33 -1.24 17.54 37.56
CA SER A 33 -2.62 18.04 37.57
C SER A 33 -2.85 19.20 36.61
N ASP A 34 -1.89 20.13 36.50
CA ASP A 34 -1.99 21.25 35.57
C ASP A 34 -1.85 20.79 34.12
N ALA A 35 -0.91 19.87 33.84
CA ALA A 35 -0.71 19.28 32.52
C ALA A 35 -1.94 18.52 32.04
N VAL A 36 -2.55 17.70 32.90
CA VAL A 36 -3.79 16.96 32.58
C VAL A 36 -4.94 17.94 32.35
N ALA A 37 -5.11 18.94 33.22
CA ALA A 37 -6.15 19.95 33.03
C ALA A 37 -5.97 20.69 31.70
N TRP A 38 -4.73 21.07 31.36
CA TRP A 38 -4.42 21.74 30.10
C TRP A 38 -4.70 20.85 28.88
N ALA A 39 -4.28 19.58 28.92
CA ALA A 39 -4.40 18.64 27.81
C ALA A 39 -5.85 18.17 27.56
N THR A 40 -6.68 18.12 28.61
CA THR A 40 -8.06 17.62 28.52
C THR A 40 -9.09 18.74 28.31
N THR A 41 -8.73 19.99 28.60
CA THR A 41 -9.63 21.15 28.40
C THR A 41 -9.69 21.53 26.93
N VAL A 42 -10.91 21.78 26.43
CA VAL A 42 -11.13 22.31 25.07
C VAL A 42 -10.48 23.68 24.96
N GLN A 43 -9.48 23.81 24.08
CA GLN A 43 -8.84 25.08 23.79
C GLN A 43 -9.33 25.64 22.46
N TYR A 44 -9.64 26.94 22.44
CA TYR A 44 -10.06 27.68 21.24
C TYR A 44 -11.27 27.08 20.48
N GLY A 45 -12.12 26.32 21.18
CA GLY A 45 -13.40 25.84 20.63
C GLY A 45 -13.31 24.64 19.68
N VAL A 46 -12.17 23.94 19.60
CA VAL A 46 -11.99 22.81 18.67
C VAL A 46 -11.99 21.46 19.41
N SER A 47 -11.01 21.20 20.28
CA SER A 47 -10.96 20.04 21.19
C SER A 47 -9.78 20.21 22.16
N GLY A 48 -9.74 19.42 23.24
CA GLY A 48 -8.51 19.15 23.99
C GLY A 48 -7.55 18.27 23.19
N LEU A 49 -6.29 18.21 23.64
CA LEU A 49 -5.25 17.32 23.10
C LEU A 49 -5.56 15.85 23.38
N LEU A 50 -6.18 15.59 24.54
CA LEU A 50 -6.69 14.31 24.95
C LEU A 50 -8.23 14.35 24.94
N ILE A 51 -8.83 13.34 24.30
CA ILE A 51 -10.28 13.12 24.25
C ILE A 51 -10.64 11.99 25.22
N PRO A 52 -11.75 12.09 25.97
CA PRO A 52 -12.24 10.98 26.77
C PRO A 52 -12.40 9.69 25.95
N GLY A 53 -11.93 8.59 26.52
CA GLY A 53 -12.13 7.24 26.02
C GLY A 53 -13.53 6.71 26.31
N GLU A 54 -13.73 5.43 26.02
CA GLU A 54 -15.01 4.75 26.23
C GLU A 54 -15.30 4.46 27.71
N TYR A 55 -14.24 4.35 28.51
CA TYR A 55 -14.31 4.09 29.94
C TYR A 55 -13.89 5.32 30.75
N ALA A 56 -14.36 5.42 31.98
CA ALA A 56 -13.95 6.46 32.91
C ALA A 56 -12.42 6.49 33.06
N ASP A 57 -11.85 7.69 33.13
CA ASP A 57 -10.41 7.94 33.30
C ASP A 57 -9.49 7.39 32.19
N THR A 58 -10.06 7.00 31.05
CA THR A 58 -9.30 6.66 29.85
C THR A 58 -9.28 7.79 28.84
N TRP A 59 -8.19 7.92 28.08
CA TRP A 59 -7.95 9.05 27.18
C TRP A 59 -7.33 8.60 25.86
N ARG A 60 -7.73 9.25 24.77
CA ARG A 60 -7.16 9.09 23.42
C ARG A 60 -6.51 10.39 22.98
N ALA A 61 -5.39 10.30 22.27
CA ALA A 61 -4.82 11.47 21.60
C ALA A 61 -5.75 11.91 20.46
N PHE A 62 -6.01 13.21 20.35
CA PHE A 62 -6.75 13.74 19.20
C PHE A 62 -5.94 13.54 17.91
N ASP A 63 -6.58 13.12 16.82
CA ASP A 63 -5.89 12.64 15.61
C ASP A 63 -4.92 13.64 14.96
N TYR A 64 -5.16 14.95 15.08
CA TYR A 64 -4.27 15.96 14.53
C TYR A 64 -2.87 15.92 15.17
N LEU A 65 -2.71 15.40 16.40
CA LEU A 65 -1.42 15.35 17.09
C LEU A 65 -0.48 14.30 16.46
N PRO A 66 -0.88 13.02 16.35
CA PRO A 66 -0.11 12.05 15.58
C PRO A 66 0.14 12.47 14.13
N ASP A 67 -0.83 13.12 13.50
CA ASP A 67 -0.72 13.58 12.10
C ASP A 67 0.32 14.69 11.95
N ALA A 68 0.28 15.71 12.82
CA ALA A 68 1.25 16.80 12.84
C ALA A 68 2.68 16.28 13.09
N MET A 69 2.83 15.33 14.01
CA MET A 69 4.12 14.69 14.29
C MET A 69 4.62 13.80 13.16
N SER A 70 3.71 13.21 12.37
CA SER A 70 4.08 12.38 11.22
C SER A 70 4.44 13.23 9.99
N ARG A 71 3.92 14.46 9.89
CA ARG A 71 4.30 15.42 8.84
C ARG A 71 5.65 16.12 9.10
N ASN A 72 6.05 16.28 10.37
CA ASN A 72 7.29 16.98 10.73
C ASN A 72 8.50 16.03 10.79
N LYS A 73 9.11 15.80 9.62
CA LYS A 73 10.26 14.88 9.43
C LYS A 73 11.49 15.20 10.29
N LYS A 74 11.75 16.49 10.61
CA LYS A 74 12.92 16.91 11.42
C LYS A 74 12.84 16.47 12.88
N ASN A 75 11.65 16.16 13.38
CA ASN A 75 11.39 15.77 14.78
C ASN A 75 10.84 14.36 14.92
N GLN A 76 11.02 13.51 13.90
CA GLN A 76 10.56 12.12 13.92
C GLN A 76 11.49 11.28 14.84
N LYS A 77 11.42 11.52 16.15
CA LYS A 77 12.08 10.70 17.15
C LYS A 77 11.48 9.30 17.07
N GLN A 78 12.35 8.28 17.04
CA GLN A 78 11.91 6.89 17.13
C GLN A 78 11.08 6.72 18.40
N ILE A 79 9.99 5.95 18.28
CA ILE A 79 9.18 5.55 19.43
C ILE A 79 10.11 4.77 20.37
N PRO A 80 10.23 5.15 21.65
CA PRO A 80 11.04 4.39 22.61
C PRO A 80 10.54 2.96 22.76
N GLU A 81 11.45 2.03 23.03
CA GLU A 81 11.12 0.62 23.23
C GLU A 81 10.11 0.41 24.37
N LEU A 82 10.25 1.18 25.46
CA LEU A 82 9.32 1.19 26.58
C LEU A 82 7.86 1.43 26.13
N ILE A 83 7.65 2.38 25.22
CA ILE A 83 6.30 2.72 24.72
C ILE A 83 5.72 1.60 23.87
N ARG A 84 6.54 0.91 23.08
CA ARG A 84 6.08 -0.24 22.30
C ARG A 84 5.70 -1.42 23.20
N LYS A 85 6.50 -1.67 24.24
CA LYS A 85 6.20 -2.71 25.23
C LYS A 85 4.91 -2.40 25.98
N GLU A 86 4.72 -1.14 26.37
CA GLU A 86 3.50 -0.73 27.06
C GLU A 86 2.28 -0.84 26.15
N ALA A 87 2.40 -0.44 24.88
CA ALA A 87 1.34 -0.65 23.89
C ALA A 87 0.95 -2.14 23.76
N LEU A 88 1.91 -3.06 23.78
CA LEU A 88 1.63 -4.51 23.76
C LEU A 88 0.97 -5.02 25.04
N ASN A 89 1.32 -4.48 26.20
CA ASN A 89 0.74 -4.86 27.49
C ASN A 89 -0.72 -4.41 27.59
N LEU A 90 -1.01 -3.20 27.11
CA LEU A 90 -2.34 -2.61 27.14
C LEU A 90 -3.28 -3.23 26.12
N CYS A 91 -2.74 -3.86 25.07
CA CYS A 91 -3.50 -4.34 23.92
C CYS A 91 -4.37 -5.57 24.27
N PRO A 92 -5.71 -5.41 24.31
CA PRO A 92 -6.62 -6.52 24.58
C PRO A 92 -7.12 -7.20 23.29
N ASP A 93 -6.96 -6.56 22.14
CA ASP A 93 -7.55 -6.93 20.86
C ASP A 93 -6.51 -7.50 19.88
N GLU A 94 -6.91 -8.46 19.05
CA GLU A 94 -6.08 -9.01 17.98
C GLU A 94 -5.72 -7.97 16.91
N ASP A 95 -6.62 -7.03 16.60
CA ASP A 95 -6.44 -6.01 15.56
C ASP A 95 -5.40 -4.95 15.97
N ASP A 96 -5.51 -4.42 17.19
CA ASP A 96 -4.51 -3.50 17.74
C ASP A 96 -3.15 -4.20 17.87
N ARG A 97 -3.12 -5.48 18.25
CA ARG A 97 -1.88 -6.26 18.34
C ARG A 97 -1.26 -6.46 16.96
N TRP A 98 -2.07 -6.65 15.92
CA TRP A 98 -1.59 -6.71 14.54
C TRP A 98 -0.96 -5.38 14.11
N LEU A 99 -1.64 -4.25 14.37
CA LEU A 99 -1.16 -2.91 14.03
C LEU A 99 0.12 -2.53 14.77
N ILE A 100 0.24 -2.92 16.04
CA ILE A 100 1.47 -2.73 16.83
C ILE A 100 2.63 -3.50 16.20
N GLY A 101 2.42 -4.77 15.84
CA GLY A 101 3.44 -5.58 15.17
C GLY A 101 3.88 -4.98 13.84
N MET A 102 2.93 -4.47 13.06
CA MET A 102 3.18 -3.77 11.79
C MET A 102 4.05 -2.54 12.00
N SER A 103 3.64 -1.64 12.92
CA SER A 103 4.40 -0.43 13.25
C SER A 103 5.82 -0.75 13.74
N ALA A 104 5.95 -1.78 14.59
CA ALA A 104 7.24 -2.23 15.10
C ALA A 104 8.16 -2.75 13.99
N TYR A 105 7.65 -3.60 13.09
CA TYR A 105 8.43 -4.13 11.96
C TYR A 105 8.91 -3.02 11.02
N MET A 106 8.01 -2.09 10.65
CA MET A 106 8.35 -0.96 9.78
C MET A 106 9.40 -0.04 10.40
N ALA A 107 9.39 0.10 11.73
CA ALA A 107 10.39 0.85 12.48
C ALA A 107 11.71 0.07 12.73
N GLY A 108 11.84 -1.17 12.25
CA GLY A 108 13.01 -2.03 12.47
C GLY A 108 13.10 -2.63 13.88
N ALA A 109 12.04 -2.53 14.69
CA ALA A 109 11.95 -3.11 16.03
C ALA A 109 11.48 -4.56 15.96
N THR A 110 12.28 -5.42 15.32
CA THR A 110 11.93 -6.80 14.95
C THR A 110 11.43 -7.64 16.13
N GLN A 111 12.08 -7.55 17.29
CA GLN A 111 11.69 -8.31 18.48
C GLN A 111 10.27 -7.97 18.96
N CYS A 112 9.91 -6.68 18.94
CA CYS A 112 8.57 -6.23 19.30
C CYS A 112 7.52 -6.71 18.28
N ALA A 113 7.87 -6.75 16.99
CA ALA A 113 6.98 -7.31 15.96
C ALA A 113 6.73 -8.81 16.17
N ILE A 114 7.75 -9.58 16.55
CA ILE A 114 7.61 -11.01 16.90
C ILE A 114 6.68 -11.17 18.10
N GLU A 115 6.93 -10.43 19.19
CA GLU A 115 6.10 -10.50 20.41
C GLU A 115 4.63 -10.13 20.16
N ALA A 116 4.39 -9.22 19.22
CA ALA A 116 3.05 -8.86 18.78
C ALA A 116 2.39 -10.02 18.01
N TRP A 117 3.07 -10.59 17.01
CA TRP A 117 2.44 -11.49 16.05
C TRP A 117 2.44 -12.97 16.45
N VAL A 118 3.33 -13.43 17.34
CA VAL A 118 3.35 -14.85 17.79
C VAL A 118 2.00 -15.31 18.35
N PRO A 119 1.37 -14.60 19.32
CA PRO A 119 0.08 -15.02 19.86
C PRO A 119 -1.05 -15.05 18.81
N LEU A 120 -0.99 -14.13 17.83
CA LEU A 120 -1.95 -14.10 16.72
C LEU A 120 -1.75 -15.33 15.83
N ALA A 121 -0.52 -15.61 15.43
CA ALA A 121 -0.24 -16.75 14.57
C ALA A 121 -0.60 -18.08 15.25
N GLU A 122 -0.32 -18.22 16.55
CA GLU A 122 -0.70 -19.40 17.35
C GLU A 122 -2.22 -19.58 17.50
N SER A 123 -3.00 -18.50 17.43
CA SER A 123 -4.47 -18.54 17.41
C SER A 123 -5.07 -18.78 16.01
N GLY A 124 -4.23 -19.03 14.99
CA GLY A 124 -4.66 -19.36 13.63
C GLY A 124 -4.67 -18.17 12.66
N ASN A 125 -4.08 -17.03 13.04
CA ASN A 125 -3.94 -15.88 12.15
C ASN A 125 -2.88 -16.15 11.06
N GLY A 126 -3.30 -16.59 9.86
CA GLY A 126 -2.39 -16.91 8.76
C GLY A 126 -1.54 -15.71 8.30
N SER A 127 -2.10 -14.50 8.35
CA SER A 127 -1.34 -13.27 8.02
C SER A 127 -0.20 -13.00 9.02
N ALA A 128 -0.44 -13.20 10.32
CA ALA A 128 0.60 -13.08 11.33
C ALA A 128 1.66 -14.18 11.19
N ALA A 129 1.24 -15.41 10.87
CA ALA A 129 2.16 -16.51 10.57
C ALA A 129 3.04 -16.20 9.36
N SER A 130 2.46 -15.73 8.25
CA SER A 130 3.19 -15.25 7.07
C SER A 130 4.22 -14.16 7.44
N ASN A 131 3.79 -13.16 8.23
CA ASN A 131 4.67 -12.08 8.64
C ASN A 131 5.84 -12.56 9.53
N LEU A 132 5.59 -13.50 10.44
CA LEU A 132 6.62 -14.14 11.26
C LEU A 132 7.58 -14.96 10.40
N ALA A 133 7.07 -15.73 9.44
CA ALA A 133 7.89 -16.51 8.52
C ALA A 133 8.91 -15.59 7.81
N THR A 134 8.43 -14.45 7.32
CA THR A 134 9.26 -13.43 6.69
C THR A 134 10.31 -12.85 7.63
N ILE A 135 9.93 -12.48 8.86
CA ILE A 135 10.89 -12.00 9.88
C ILE A 135 11.99 -13.03 10.12
N PHE A 136 11.64 -14.31 10.32
CA PHE A 136 12.61 -15.35 10.60
C PHE A 136 13.50 -15.66 9.39
N LEU A 137 13.00 -15.53 8.16
CA LEU A 137 13.83 -15.57 6.95
C LEU A 137 14.85 -14.43 6.91
N GLU A 138 14.45 -13.20 7.23
CA GLU A 138 15.35 -12.05 7.30
C GLU A 138 16.44 -12.24 8.37
N MET A 139 16.12 -12.90 9.48
CA MET A 139 17.07 -13.25 10.54
C MET A 139 17.96 -14.46 10.19
N GLY A 140 17.71 -15.14 9.06
CA GLY A 140 18.44 -16.33 8.65
C GLY A 140 17.98 -17.63 9.31
N ASP A 141 16.93 -17.60 10.12
CA ASP A 141 16.34 -18.77 10.78
C ASP A 141 15.28 -19.44 9.88
N ARG A 142 15.78 -20.21 8.91
CA ARG A 142 14.93 -20.96 7.97
C ARG A 142 14.06 -22.01 8.64
N GLY A 143 14.50 -22.56 9.78
CA GLY A 143 13.76 -23.61 10.49
C GLY A 143 12.47 -23.05 11.10
N THR A 144 12.59 -21.94 11.82
CA THR A 144 11.43 -21.26 12.41
C THR A 144 10.54 -20.64 11.33
N ALA A 145 11.12 -20.10 10.24
CA ALA A 145 10.34 -19.63 9.10
C ALA A 145 9.48 -20.72 8.46
N GLN A 146 10.02 -21.92 8.29
CA GLN A 146 9.28 -23.05 7.71
C GLN A 146 8.10 -23.48 8.60
N TYR A 147 8.27 -23.44 9.93
CA TYR A 147 7.18 -23.70 10.87
C TYR A 147 6.01 -22.71 10.66
N TRP A 148 6.31 -21.42 10.57
CA TRP A 148 5.27 -20.40 10.37
C TRP A 148 4.62 -20.47 8.99
N HIS A 149 5.36 -20.79 7.93
CA HIS A 149 4.75 -21.08 6.61
C HIS A 149 3.82 -22.28 6.63
N GLN A 150 4.12 -23.31 7.42
CA GLN A 150 3.19 -24.43 7.59
C GLN A 150 1.91 -23.95 8.26
N LEU A 151 1.98 -23.13 9.31
CA LEU A 151 0.77 -22.56 9.94
C LEU A 151 -0.02 -21.66 8.99
N GLU A 152 0.64 -20.81 8.21
CA GLU A 152 0.01 -19.99 7.15
C GLU A 152 -0.84 -20.86 6.21
N SER A 153 -0.31 -22.00 5.76
CA SER A 153 -1.01 -22.90 4.82
C SER A 153 -2.21 -23.65 5.43
N HIS A 154 -2.40 -23.61 6.75
CA HIS A 154 -3.58 -24.17 7.43
C HIS A 154 -4.69 -23.13 7.62
N ASP A 155 -4.48 -21.87 7.23
CA ASP A 155 -5.54 -20.88 7.14
C ASP A 155 -6.35 -21.18 5.85
N ASP A 156 -7.54 -21.75 6.02
CA ASP A 156 -8.46 -22.15 4.94
C ASP A 156 -8.85 -20.99 3.99
N PHE A 157 -8.47 -19.75 4.30
CA PHE A 157 -8.91 -18.56 3.61
C PHE A 157 -8.22 -18.29 2.26
N HIS A 158 -7.03 -18.84 2.00
CA HIS A 158 -6.32 -18.60 0.72
C HIS A 158 -6.97 -19.27 -0.51
N SER A 159 -8.08 -19.98 -0.35
CA SER A 159 -8.80 -20.66 -1.44
C SER A 159 -10.27 -20.25 -1.60
N GLY A 160 -10.72 -19.22 -0.89
CA GLY A 160 -12.05 -18.67 -1.08
C GLY A 160 -12.17 -17.96 -2.44
N VAL A 161 -12.76 -18.64 -3.44
CA VAL A 161 -13.42 -17.94 -4.54
C VAL A 161 -14.41 -16.99 -3.88
N ILE A 162 -14.11 -15.69 -3.89
CA ILE A 162 -15.06 -14.67 -3.45
C ILE A 162 -16.32 -14.92 -4.29
N PRO A 163 -17.47 -15.25 -3.69
CA PRO A 163 -18.71 -15.29 -4.44
C PRO A 163 -18.96 -13.84 -4.88
N VAL A 164 -18.60 -13.52 -6.12
CA VAL A 164 -18.93 -12.23 -6.73
C VAL A 164 -20.45 -12.13 -6.71
N ASP A 165 -20.98 -11.30 -5.81
CA ASP A 165 -22.39 -10.96 -5.81
C ASP A 165 -22.66 -10.11 -7.06
N ILE A 166 -23.10 -10.78 -8.13
CA ILE A 166 -23.44 -10.18 -9.42
C ILE A 166 -24.56 -9.13 -9.32
N SER A 167 -25.23 -9.00 -8.18
CA SER A 167 -26.21 -7.92 -7.95
C SER A 167 -25.57 -6.57 -7.63
N ILE A 168 -24.29 -6.55 -7.26
CA ILE A 168 -23.56 -5.32 -6.95
C ILE A 168 -22.61 -5.00 -8.11
N PRO A 169 -22.67 -3.78 -8.69
CA PRO A 169 -21.77 -3.39 -9.76
C PRO A 169 -20.29 -3.51 -9.34
N LEU A 170 -19.49 -4.16 -10.18
CA LEU A 170 -18.05 -4.29 -9.97
C LEU A 170 -17.33 -2.93 -10.01
N TYR A 171 -17.92 -1.96 -10.72
CA TYR A 171 -17.45 -0.58 -10.86
C TYR A 171 -18.51 0.41 -10.40
N ASP A 172 -18.09 1.36 -9.56
CA ASP A 172 -18.89 2.51 -9.17
C ASP A 172 -18.50 3.72 -10.05
N SER A 173 -19.46 4.19 -10.86
CA SER A 173 -19.26 5.31 -11.76
C SER A 173 -19.13 6.66 -11.08
N GLU A 174 -19.66 6.83 -9.86
CA GLU A 174 -19.58 8.10 -9.13
C GLU A 174 -18.21 8.27 -8.49
N SER A 175 -17.69 7.24 -7.83
CA SER A 175 -16.37 7.29 -7.19
C SER A 175 -15.21 6.91 -8.12
N GLY A 176 -15.49 6.25 -9.24
CA GLY A 176 -14.50 5.77 -10.19
C GLY A 176 -13.73 4.54 -9.73
N LYS A 177 -14.27 3.78 -8.77
CA LYS A 177 -13.61 2.66 -8.11
C LYS A 177 -14.14 1.30 -8.57
N VAL A 178 -13.26 0.31 -8.52
CA VAL A 178 -13.55 -1.11 -8.75
C VAL A 178 -13.43 -1.88 -7.46
N ARG A 179 -14.36 -2.79 -7.19
CA ARG A 179 -14.24 -3.76 -6.10
C ARG A 179 -13.32 -4.90 -6.51
N VAL A 180 -12.27 -5.15 -5.72
CA VAL A 180 -11.29 -6.19 -6.03
C VAL A 180 -11.28 -7.33 -5.01
N GLY A 181 -11.94 -7.17 -3.87
CA GLY A 181 -12.10 -8.22 -2.90
C GLY A 181 -12.65 -7.71 -1.58
N GLU A 182 -12.45 -8.49 -0.52
CA GLU A 182 -12.77 -8.12 0.86
C GLU A 182 -11.51 -8.23 1.72
N SER A 183 -11.39 -7.32 2.67
CA SER A 183 -10.36 -7.36 3.69
C SER A 183 -10.68 -8.49 4.68
N ARG A 184 -9.72 -8.78 5.55
CA ARG A 184 -9.93 -9.73 6.64
C ARG A 184 -11.06 -9.34 7.60
N SER A 185 -11.28 -8.04 7.80
CA SER A 185 -12.39 -7.53 8.62
C SER A 185 -13.75 -7.58 7.90
N GLY A 186 -13.80 -8.12 6.68
CA GLY A 186 -14.98 -8.16 5.83
C GLY A 186 -15.28 -6.82 5.14
N GLU A 187 -14.34 -5.87 5.18
CA GLU A 187 -14.51 -4.59 4.49
C GLU A 187 -14.24 -4.76 2.99
N VAL A 188 -15.13 -4.25 2.15
CA VAL A 188 -14.94 -4.30 0.70
C VAL A 188 -13.70 -3.48 0.30
N MET A 189 -12.76 -4.13 -0.37
CA MET A 189 -11.58 -3.52 -0.92
C MET A 189 -11.90 -2.90 -2.28
N GLU A 190 -11.80 -1.57 -2.34
CA GLU A 190 -12.05 -0.78 -3.55
C GLU A 190 -10.77 -0.13 -4.07
N VAL A 191 -10.66 -0.07 -5.40
CA VAL A 191 -9.48 0.43 -6.12
C VAL A 191 -9.90 1.51 -7.09
N PRO A 192 -9.43 2.76 -6.96
CA PRO A 192 -9.77 3.81 -7.91
C PRO A 192 -9.10 3.55 -9.27
N LEU A 193 -9.89 3.39 -10.33
CA LEU A 193 -9.36 3.43 -11.70
C LEU A 193 -9.18 4.88 -12.19
N HIS A 194 -10.00 5.79 -11.68
CA HIS A 194 -9.80 7.23 -11.84
C HIS A 194 -10.34 7.96 -10.61
N ARG A 195 -9.94 9.23 -10.47
CA ARG A 195 -10.49 10.15 -9.50
C ARG A 195 -11.27 11.22 -10.26
N PRO A 196 -12.58 11.37 -10.01
CA PRO A 196 -13.40 12.36 -10.70
C PRO A 196 -12.77 13.76 -10.70
N GLY A 197 -12.66 14.38 -11.86
CA GLY A 197 -12.07 15.70 -12.09
C GLY A 197 -10.54 15.76 -12.02
N LEU A 198 -9.85 14.67 -11.67
CA LEU A 198 -8.39 14.63 -11.51
C LEU A 198 -7.69 13.77 -12.56
N GLY A 199 -8.27 12.64 -12.97
CA GLY A 199 -7.66 11.73 -13.94
C GLY A 199 -7.58 10.28 -13.51
N VAL A 200 -7.05 9.46 -14.41
CA VAL A 200 -6.88 8.02 -14.18
C VAL A 200 -5.78 7.75 -13.17
N CYS A 201 -5.87 6.59 -12.50
CA CYS A 201 -4.88 6.13 -11.54
C CYS A 201 -4.04 5.02 -12.16
N HIS A 202 -2.75 5.01 -11.86
CA HIS A 202 -1.83 3.92 -12.19
C HIS A 202 -1.74 2.93 -11.02
N GLY A 203 -1.30 1.71 -11.29
CA GLY A 203 -1.16 0.67 -10.28
C GLY A 203 0.02 -0.27 -10.47
N VAL A 204 0.54 -0.79 -9.38
CA VAL A 204 1.58 -1.84 -9.37
C VAL A 204 1.15 -2.97 -8.44
N ILE A 205 1.29 -4.20 -8.90
CA ILE A 205 1.01 -5.42 -8.16
C ILE A 205 2.32 -6.19 -8.07
N ALA A 206 2.96 -6.15 -6.91
CA ALA A 206 4.25 -6.80 -6.67
C ALA A 206 4.10 -7.99 -5.72
N GLY A 207 4.83 -9.07 -5.97
CA GLY A 207 4.72 -10.29 -5.19
C GLY A 207 5.40 -11.50 -5.84
N SER A 208 5.79 -12.46 -5.02
CA SER A 208 6.45 -13.68 -5.49
C SER A 208 5.58 -14.48 -6.46
N LYS A 209 6.18 -15.46 -7.15
CA LYS A 209 5.43 -16.32 -8.08
C LYS A 209 4.31 -17.07 -7.33
N GLY A 210 3.11 -17.11 -7.92
CA GLY A 210 1.97 -17.88 -7.39
C GLY A 210 1.10 -17.17 -6.35
N VAL A 211 1.40 -15.92 -5.98
CA VAL A 211 0.65 -15.19 -4.92
C VAL A 211 -0.65 -14.52 -5.41
N GLY A 212 -1.06 -14.76 -6.66
CA GLY A 212 -2.29 -14.19 -7.21
C GLY A 212 -2.17 -12.80 -7.86
N LYS A 213 -0.96 -12.37 -8.26
CA LYS A 213 -0.75 -11.08 -8.96
C LYS A 213 -1.62 -10.92 -10.20
N SER A 214 -1.54 -11.92 -11.09
CA SER A 214 -2.26 -11.94 -12.36
C SER A 214 -3.77 -11.93 -12.12
N ASN A 215 -4.26 -12.69 -11.13
CA ASN A 215 -5.67 -12.67 -10.76
C ASN A 215 -6.13 -11.27 -10.30
N SER A 216 -5.32 -10.58 -9.48
CA SER A 216 -5.61 -9.22 -9.03
C SER A 216 -5.66 -8.24 -10.20
N LEU A 217 -4.74 -8.36 -11.16
CA LEU A 217 -4.76 -7.57 -12.39
C LEU A 217 -6.04 -7.85 -13.20
N SER A 218 -6.43 -9.12 -13.36
CA SER A 218 -7.67 -9.49 -14.05
C SER A 218 -8.92 -8.88 -13.43
N LEU A 219 -9.04 -8.85 -12.10
CA LEU A 219 -10.18 -8.22 -11.43
C LEU A 219 -10.27 -6.71 -11.72
N ILE A 220 -9.13 -6.03 -11.72
CA ILE A 220 -9.03 -4.61 -12.08
C ILE A 220 -9.46 -4.38 -13.54
N LEU A 221 -8.95 -5.20 -14.47
CA LEU A 221 -9.29 -5.11 -15.90
C LEU A 221 -10.77 -5.43 -16.17
N LEU A 222 -11.34 -6.44 -15.50
CA LEU A 222 -12.76 -6.77 -15.59
C LEU A 222 -13.64 -5.63 -15.06
N GLY A 223 -13.24 -5.01 -13.95
CA GLY A 223 -13.90 -3.81 -13.43
C GLY A 223 -13.89 -2.67 -14.44
N ALA A 224 -12.74 -2.44 -15.08
CA ALA A 224 -12.61 -1.43 -16.13
C ALA A 224 -13.54 -1.71 -17.32
N LEU A 225 -13.56 -2.94 -17.84
CA LEU A 225 -14.44 -3.35 -18.94
C LEU A 225 -15.92 -3.20 -18.59
N SER A 226 -16.32 -3.59 -17.37
CA SER A 226 -17.70 -3.50 -16.92
C SER A 226 -18.26 -2.07 -16.91
N SER A 227 -17.38 -1.07 -16.84
CA SER A 227 -17.78 0.34 -16.85
C SER A 227 -18.15 0.88 -18.24
N GLY A 228 -17.67 0.27 -19.32
CA GLY A 228 -17.75 0.81 -20.68
C GLY A 228 -16.93 2.10 -20.91
N LYS A 229 -16.08 2.51 -19.98
CA LYS A 229 -15.29 3.77 -20.02
C LYS A 229 -13.81 3.56 -20.35
N TYR A 230 -13.37 2.32 -20.50
CA TYR A 230 -11.96 1.99 -20.71
C TYR A 230 -11.78 1.06 -21.90
N ILE A 231 -10.67 1.28 -22.62
CA ILE A 231 -10.12 0.34 -23.59
C ILE A 231 -8.84 -0.27 -23.04
N LEU A 232 -8.56 -1.52 -23.39
CA LEU A 232 -7.45 -2.30 -22.84
C LEU A 232 -6.35 -2.50 -23.88
N TRP A 233 -5.13 -2.08 -23.53
CA TRP A 233 -3.90 -2.40 -24.26
C TRP A 233 -3.03 -3.30 -23.37
N LEU A 234 -2.82 -4.55 -23.76
CA LEU A 234 -2.27 -5.57 -22.87
C LEU A 234 -0.95 -6.13 -23.40
N MET A 235 -0.03 -6.43 -22.48
CA MET A 235 1.26 -7.04 -22.77
C MET A 235 1.49 -8.22 -21.83
N ASP A 236 1.54 -9.44 -22.37
CA ASP A 236 1.81 -10.64 -21.57
C ASP A 236 3.25 -11.10 -21.77
N TRP A 237 4.13 -10.64 -20.89
CA TRP A 237 5.53 -11.08 -20.86
C TRP A 237 5.72 -12.32 -19.97
N ALA A 238 4.67 -12.92 -19.42
CA ALA A 238 4.81 -14.18 -18.71
C ALA A 238 5.24 -15.29 -19.70
N PRO A 239 6.15 -16.21 -19.32
CA PRO A 239 6.65 -17.25 -20.23
C PRO A 239 5.56 -18.15 -20.83
N GLU A 240 4.41 -18.26 -20.15
CA GLU A 240 3.29 -19.06 -20.63
C GLU A 240 2.35 -18.30 -21.57
N GLN A 241 2.36 -16.96 -21.54
CA GLN A 241 1.50 -16.07 -22.34
C GLN A 241 0.02 -16.46 -22.33
N LYS A 242 -0.51 -16.84 -21.16
CA LYS A 242 -1.89 -17.31 -20.99
C LYS A 242 -2.75 -16.33 -20.23
N HIS A 243 -2.18 -15.30 -19.63
CA HIS A 243 -2.87 -14.52 -18.62
C HIS A 243 -4.09 -13.81 -19.20
N PHE A 244 -3.93 -13.17 -20.36
CA PHE A 244 -5.00 -12.41 -21.02
C PHE A 244 -5.79 -13.23 -22.04
N LYS A 245 -5.56 -14.53 -22.15
CA LYS A 245 -6.19 -15.38 -23.18
C LYS A 245 -7.72 -15.29 -23.16
N ALA A 246 -8.33 -15.34 -21.98
CA ALA A 246 -9.79 -15.25 -21.87
C ALA A 246 -10.35 -13.88 -22.31
N LEU A 247 -9.62 -12.79 -22.05
CA LEU A 247 -10.01 -11.44 -22.50
C LEU A 247 -9.86 -11.30 -24.02
N MET A 248 -8.80 -11.89 -24.58
CA MET A 248 -8.57 -11.93 -26.03
C MET A 248 -9.65 -12.74 -26.76
N GLU A 249 -9.99 -13.93 -26.26
CA GLU A 249 -11.05 -14.79 -26.82
C GLU A 249 -12.44 -14.14 -26.72
N ALA A 250 -12.64 -13.27 -25.74
CA ALA A 250 -13.87 -12.48 -25.58
C ALA A 250 -13.89 -11.19 -26.43
N GLU A 251 -12.86 -10.94 -27.26
CA GLU A 251 -12.70 -9.72 -28.07
C GLU A 251 -12.76 -8.43 -27.23
N ALA A 252 -12.35 -8.51 -25.96
CA ALA A 252 -12.41 -7.40 -25.00
C ALA A 252 -11.13 -6.54 -24.97
N VAL A 253 -10.12 -6.89 -25.78
CA VAL A 253 -8.80 -6.25 -25.81
C VAL A 253 -8.63 -5.54 -27.14
N ASP A 254 -8.31 -4.25 -27.09
CA ASP A 254 -8.16 -3.40 -28.28
C ASP A 254 -6.78 -3.62 -28.94
N TRP A 255 -5.73 -3.77 -28.13
CA TRP A 255 -4.38 -4.04 -28.63
C TRP A 255 -3.64 -4.98 -27.68
N PHE A 256 -3.00 -6.02 -28.20
CA PHE A 256 -2.27 -7.01 -27.41
C PHE A 256 -0.88 -7.30 -27.96
N SER A 257 0.11 -7.45 -27.08
CA SER A 257 1.42 -8.02 -27.39
C SER A 257 1.74 -9.19 -26.45
N GLY A 258 2.38 -10.23 -26.96
CA GLY A 258 3.04 -11.24 -26.13
C GLY A 258 4.43 -10.77 -25.71
N ASP A 259 5.42 -11.66 -25.76
CA ASP A 259 6.84 -11.38 -25.53
C ASP A 259 7.57 -10.73 -26.72
N ASP A 260 6.83 -10.10 -27.64
CA ASP A 260 7.37 -9.36 -28.76
C ASP A 260 7.80 -7.96 -28.32
N LEU A 261 9.12 -7.71 -28.30
CA LEU A 261 9.67 -6.43 -27.87
C LEU A 261 9.32 -5.27 -28.80
N GLU A 262 9.40 -5.49 -30.11
CA GLU A 262 9.12 -4.42 -31.09
C GLU A 262 7.66 -4.01 -30.97
N TYR A 263 6.75 -4.98 -30.90
CA TYR A 263 5.32 -4.73 -30.78
C TYR A 263 4.94 -4.12 -29.42
N SER A 264 5.58 -4.55 -28.33
CA SER A 264 5.40 -3.92 -27.01
C SER A 264 5.82 -2.45 -27.02
N LEU A 265 6.96 -2.12 -27.67
CA LEU A 265 7.42 -0.74 -27.81
C LEU A 265 6.49 0.10 -28.69
N GLU A 266 5.91 -0.48 -29.75
CA GLU A 266 4.91 0.20 -30.58
C GLU A 266 3.67 0.61 -29.78
N ILE A 267 3.14 -0.29 -28.94
CA ILE A 267 2.00 0.01 -28.06
C ILE A 267 2.36 1.14 -27.08
N LEU A 268 3.51 1.04 -26.40
CA LEU A 268 3.95 2.08 -25.46
C LEU A 268 4.15 3.42 -26.16
N ALA A 269 4.78 3.44 -27.33
CA ALA A 269 4.99 4.67 -28.10
C ALA A 269 3.66 5.26 -28.61
N ALA A 270 2.70 4.42 -28.99
CA ALA A 270 1.35 4.86 -29.35
C ALA A 270 0.63 5.49 -28.16
N ALA A 271 0.81 4.94 -26.96
CA ALA A 271 0.25 5.50 -25.74
C ALA A 271 0.87 6.86 -25.44
N VAL A 272 2.18 6.99 -25.66
CA VAL A 272 2.88 8.27 -25.54
C VAL A 272 2.26 9.34 -26.44
N ARG A 273 2.12 9.03 -27.74
CA ARG A 273 1.49 9.94 -28.71
C ARG A 273 0.04 10.29 -28.36
N LEU A 274 -0.73 9.32 -27.86
CA LEU A 274 -2.11 9.55 -27.44
C LEU A 274 -2.20 10.50 -26.25
N LEU A 275 -1.31 10.36 -25.24
CA LEU A 275 -1.34 11.30 -24.12
C LEU A 275 -1.00 12.72 -24.56
N GLU A 276 -0.03 12.89 -25.46
CA GLU A 276 0.41 14.20 -25.93
C GLU A 276 -0.72 14.90 -26.65
N PHE A 277 -1.36 14.19 -27.59
CA PHE A 277 -2.54 14.67 -28.31
C PHE A 277 -3.68 15.07 -27.36
N ARG A 278 -3.99 14.23 -26.37
CA ARG A 278 -5.06 14.53 -25.41
C ARG A 278 -4.72 15.71 -24.51
N LYS A 279 -3.46 15.87 -24.08
CA LYS A 279 -3.04 17.01 -23.26
C LYS A 279 -3.21 18.33 -24.00
N GLU A 280 -2.86 18.38 -25.28
CA GLU A 280 -3.12 19.55 -26.13
C GLU A 280 -4.61 19.86 -26.25
N GLY A 281 -5.45 18.82 -26.27
CA GLY A 281 -6.92 18.91 -26.32
C GLY A 281 -7.61 19.17 -24.96
N GLY A 282 -6.88 19.41 -23.87
CA GLY A 282 -7.46 19.70 -22.54
C GLY A 282 -7.52 18.50 -21.57
N GLY A 283 -6.99 17.35 -21.98
CA GLY A 283 -6.87 16.12 -21.18
C GLY A 283 -8.09 15.20 -21.25
N CYS A 284 -8.04 14.11 -20.50
CA CYS A 284 -9.15 13.18 -20.28
C CYS A 284 -9.17 12.80 -18.79
N LYS A 285 -9.73 13.69 -17.98
CA LYS A 285 -9.75 13.52 -16.52
C LYS A 285 -10.87 12.59 -16.05
N ASP A 286 -11.99 12.61 -16.77
CA ASP A 286 -13.20 11.85 -16.50
C ASP A 286 -13.53 10.98 -17.70
N PRO A 287 -13.15 9.69 -17.68
CA PRO A 287 -13.41 8.78 -18.79
C PRO A 287 -14.91 8.60 -19.04
N SER A 288 -15.30 8.56 -20.32
CA SER A 288 -16.66 8.27 -20.77
C SER A 288 -16.65 7.28 -21.94
N PRO A 289 -17.79 6.67 -22.31
CA PRO A 289 -17.87 5.81 -23.49
C PRO A 289 -17.45 6.51 -24.79
N GLU A 290 -17.71 7.81 -24.93
CA GLU A 290 -17.38 8.61 -26.11
C GLU A 290 -15.92 9.08 -26.13
N ASN A 291 -15.28 9.14 -24.96
CA ASN A 291 -13.88 9.47 -24.79
C ASN A 291 -13.24 8.53 -23.75
N PRO A 292 -13.03 7.25 -24.10
CA PRO A 292 -12.59 6.25 -23.14
C PRO A 292 -11.15 6.47 -22.72
N ALA A 293 -10.83 6.14 -21.47
CA ALA A 293 -9.45 6.05 -21.04
C ALA A 293 -8.80 4.76 -21.54
N VAL A 294 -7.47 4.75 -21.62
CA VAL A 294 -6.69 3.57 -21.98
C VAL A 294 -6.08 3.00 -20.71
N ILE A 295 -6.24 1.71 -20.47
CA ILE A 295 -5.47 0.97 -19.48
C ILE A 295 -4.42 0.14 -20.20
N ILE A 296 -3.17 0.38 -19.87
CA ILE A 296 -2.04 -0.44 -20.31
C ILE A 296 -1.71 -1.43 -19.21
N GLY A 297 -2.01 -2.71 -19.44
CA GLY A 297 -1.71 -3.79 -18.49
C GLY A 297 -0.48 -4.57 -18.93
N ILE A 298 0.57 -4.61 -18.11
CA ILE A 298 1.81 -5.35 -18.40
C ILE A 298 2.00 -6.44 -17.35
N GLU A 299 1.84 -7.69 -17.76
CA GLU A 299 2.08 -8.86 -16.92
C GLU A 299 3.56 -9.22 -16.93
N GLU A 300 4.13 -9.41 -15.73
CA GLU A 300 5.55 -9.69 -15.50
C GLU A 300 6.47 -8.65 -16.17
N ALA A 301 6.16 -7.36 -15.95
CA ALA A 301 6.80 -6.20 -16.58
C ALA A 301 8.32 -6.13 -16.41
N HIS A 302 8.85 -6.74 -15.35
CA HIS A 302 10.29 -6.84 -15.11
C HIS A 302 11.05 -7.48 -16.28
N GLN A 303 10.44 -8.40 -17.01
CA GLN A 303 11.03 -9.03 -18.19
C GLN A 303 11.14 -8.04 -19.35
N LEU A 304 10.11 -7.24 -19.60
CA LEU A 304 10.12 -6.18 -20.60
C LEU A 304 11.18 -5.11 -20.25
N PHE A 305 11.24 -4.68 -18.99
CA PHE A 305 12.21 -3.67 -18.54
C PHE A 305 13.67 -4.17 -18.61
N THR A 306 13.89 -5.45 -18.35
CA THR A 306 15.20 -6.08 -18.55
C THR A 306 15.56 -6.16 -20.03
N ALA A 307 14.57 -6.41 -20.90
CA ALA A 307 14.79 -6.50 -22.34
C ALA A 307 15.03 -5.13 -23.00
N SER A 308 14.45 -4.04 -22.48
CA SER A 308 14.58 -2.72 -23.09
C SER A 308 14.51 -1.55 -22.08
N PRO A 309 15.59 -0.76 -21.95
CA PRO A 309 15.56 0.51 -21.22
C PRO A 309 14.58 1.54 -21.80
N ASP A 310 14.29 1.47 -23.10
CA ASP A 310 13.32 2.36 -23.76
C ASP A 310 11.91 2.08 -23.25
N ALA A 311 11.56 0.81 -23.01
CA ALA A 311 10.27 0.44 -22.43
C ALA A 311 10.10 1.04 -21.03
N SER A 312 11.14 0.97 -20.19
CA SER A 312 11.15 1.61 -18.86
C SER A 312 10.98 3.13 -18.95
N SER A 313 11.61 3.76 -19.94
CA SER A 313 11.53 5.22 -20.15
C SER A 313 10.15 5.66 -20.63
N LEU A 314 9.52 4.91 -21.54
CA LEU A 314 8.15 5.16 -21.99
C LEU A 314 7.15 4.97 -20.85
N CYS A 315 7.29 3.89 -20.06
CA CYS A 315 6.45 3.65 -18.89
C CYS A 315 6.58 4.77 -17.85
N LEU A 316 7.80 5.26 -17.60
CA LEU A 316 8.04 6.40 -16.72
C LEU A 316 7.33 7.66 -17.20
N HIS A 317 7.37 7.95 -18.50
CA HIS A 317 6.67 9.09 -19.07
C HIS A 317 5.15 8.96 -18.88
N ILE A 318 4.59 7.78 -19.15
CA ILE A 318 3.17 7.49 -18.93
C ILE A 318 2.78 7.64 -17.45
N LEU A 319 3.58 7.14 -16.51
CA LEU A 319 3.29 7.29 -15.07
C LEU A 319 3.27 8.75 -14.60
N ARG A 320 4.12 9.59 -15.18
CA ARG A 320 4.23 11.01 -14.79
C ARG A 320 3.11 11.86 -15.38
N GLU A 321 2.65 11.56 -16.59
CA GLU A 321 1.81 12.47 -17.36
C GLU A 321 0.46 11.88 -17.79
N GLY A 322 0.34 10.55 -17.82
CA GLY A 322 -0.82 9.83 -18.35
C GLY A 322 -2.11 10.03 -17.56
N ALA A 323 -2.02 10.24 -16.24
CA ALA A 323 -3.17 10.44 -15.36
C ALA A 323 -4.16 11.48 -15.89
N SER A 324 -3.66 12.66 -16.24
CA SER A 324 -4.50 13.78 -16.73
C SER A 324 -5.00 13.60 -18.17
N ALA A 325 -4.38 12.70 -18.93
CA ALA A 325 -4.67 12.41 -20.32
C ALA A 325 -5.52 11.15 -20.50
N GLY A 326 -5.94 10.51 -19.40
CA GLY A 326 -6.72 9.27 -19.45
C GLY A 326 -5.93 8.09 -20.00
N VAL A 327 -4.62 8.03 -19.74
CA VAL A 327 -3.75 6.89 -20.06
C VAL A 327 -3.17 6.35 -18.75
N SER A 328 -3.57 5.14 -18.39
CA SER A 328 -3.18 4.46 -17.15
C SER A 328 -2.23 3.30 -17.44
N LEU A 329 -1.43 2.96 -16.43
CA LEU A 329 -0.46 1.86 -16.46
C LEU A 329 -0.69 0.98 -15.23
N PHE A 330 -0.86 -0.32 -15.45
CA PHE A 330 -0.93 -1.35 -14.43
C PHE A 330 0.16 -2.39 -14.68
N LEU A 331 1.05 -2.57 -13.71
CA LEU A 331 2.22 -3.44 -13.83
C LEU A 331 2.14 -4.59 -12.84
N THR A 332 2.52 -5.80 -13.24
CA THR A 332 2.86 -6.86 -12.29
C THR A 332 4.37 -7.11 -12.25
N LEU A 333 4.89 -7.27 -11.02
CA LEU A 333 6.32 -7.39 -10.74
C LEU A 333 6.58 -8.48 -9.69
N PRO A 334 7.75 -9.11 -9.68
CA PRO A 334 8.11 -10.08 -8.65
C PRO A 334 8.41 -9.40 -7.31
N ASP A 335 8.97 -8.19 -7.36
CA ASP A 335 9.29 -7.34 -6.22
C ASP A 335 9.43 -5.87 -6.66
N ILE A 336 9.90 -5.00 -5.77
CA ILE A 336 10.16 -3.59 -6.05
C ILE A 336 11.65 -3.23 -6.08
N SER A 337 12.53 -4.22 -6.23
CA SER A 337 13.97 -4.00 -6.35
C SER A 337 14.30 -3.22 -7.63
N LEU A 338 15.47 -2.60 -7.68
CA LEU A 338 15.91 -1.82 -8.85
C LEU A 338 16.06 -2.73 -10.09
N GLU A 339 16.40 -3.99 -9.88
CA GLU A 339 16.52 -5.02 -10.92
C GLU A 339 15.18 -5.29 -11.59
N SER A 340 14.08 -5.34 -10.82
CA SER A 340 12.72 -5.48 -11.34
C SER A 340 12.28 -4.32 -12.24
N PHE A 341 12.99 -3.19 -12.22
CA PHE A 341 12.77 -2.03 -13.10
C PHE A 341 13.86 -1.89 -14.18
N GLY A 342 14.61 -2.96 -14.47
CA GLY A 342 15.66 -2.95 -15.49
C GLY A 342 16.81 -1.99 -15.17
N GLY A 343 17.06 -1.70 -13.89
CA GLY A 343 18.06 -0.72 -13.48
C GLY A 343 17.59 0.75 -13.51
N ASN A 344 16.34 1.02 -13.89
CA ASN A 344 15.81 2.39 -13.99
C ASN A 344 15.34 2.92 -12.62
N LYS A 345 16.21 3.67 -11.96
CA LYS A 345 15.95 4.25 -10.62
C LYS A 345 14.77 5.22 -10.63
N ASP A 346 14.64 6.04 -11.66
CA ASP A 346 13.55 7.03 -11.76
C ASP A 346 12.18 6.35 -11.85
N LEU A 347 12.09 5.25 -12.60
CA LEU A 347 10.88 4.43 -12.69
C LEU A 347 10.55 3.77 -11.36
N GLN A 348 11.54 3.16 -10.71
CA GLN A 348 11.38 2.56 -9.38
C GLN A 348 10.87 3.58 -8.37
N GLU A 349 11.49 4.76 -8.31
CA GLU A 349 11.10 5.83 -7.39
C GLU A 349 9.71 6.40 -7.69
N GLU A 350 9.37 6.58 -8.97
CA GLU A 350 8.05 7.05 -9.37
C GLU A 350 6.98 6.05 -8.93
N VAL A 351 7.18 4.76 -9.23
CA VAL A 351 6.29 3.67 -8.77
C VAL A 351 6.21 3.60 -7.25
N ALA A 352 7.34 3.73 -6.56
CA ALA A 352 7.37 3.70 -5.11
C ALA A 352 6.60 4.88 -4.49
N GLY A 353 6.54 6.06 -5.13
CA GLY A 353 5.91 7.28 -4.60
C GLY A 353 4.39 7.21 -4.39
N ASP A 354 3.83 8.02 -3.48
CA ASP A 354 2.45 7.89 -2.95
C ASP A 354 1.29 8.06 -3.95
N LYS A 355 1.58 8.46 -5.19
CA LYS A 355 0.56 8.80 -6.17
C LYS A 355 -0.15 7.57 -6.76
N HIS A 356 0.53 6.44 -6.79
CA HIS A 356 0.09 5.23 -7.50
C HIS A 356 -0.41 4.15 -6.54
N LEU A 357 -1.35 3.36 -7.03
CA LEU A 357 -1.88 2.20 -6.31
C LEU A 357 -0.83 1.10 -6.20
N LYS A 358 -0.76 0.43 -5.06
CA LYS A 358 0.18 -0.66 -4.82
C LYS A 358 -0.49 -1.82 -4.12
N PHE A 359 -0.31 -3.00 -4.67
CA PHE A 359 -0.62 -4.27 -4.03
C PHE A 359 0.69 -5.01 -3.78
N TYR A 360 1.04 -5.20 -2.52
CA TYR A 360 2.17 -6.03 -2.12
C TYR A 360 1.62 -7.36 -1.62
N MET A 361 1.89 -8.42 -2.37
CA MET A 361 1.22 -9.71 -2.20
C MET A 361 2.18 -10.80 -1.70
N GLY A 362 1.62 -11.72 -0.92
CA GLY A 362 2.34 -12.87 -0.34
C GLY A 362 3.27 -12.49 0.81
N SER A 363 4.04 -13.47 1.28
CA SER A 363 4.94 -13.34 2.43
C SER A 363 6.00 -12.24 2.27
N ALA A 364 6.45 -11.98 1.04
CA ALA A 364 7.39 -10.91 0.74
C ALA A 364 6.75 -9.50 0.65
N GLY A 365 5.43 -9.39 0.77
CA GLY A 365 4.72 -8.10 0.64
C GLY A 365 5.10 -7.09 1.72
N LEU A 366 5.31 -7.55 2.96
CA LEU A 366 5.78 -6.71 4.06
C LEU A 366 7.18 -6.09 3.81
N PRO A 367 8.21 -6.89 3.47
CA PRO A 367 9.50 -6.38 3.06
C PRO A 367 9.41 -5.36 1.92
N MET A 368 8.56 -5.63 0.92
CA MET A 368 8.34 -4.70 -0.20
C MET A 368 7.74 -3.38 0.28
N LEU A 369 6.75 -3.39 1.17
CA LEU A 369 6.21 -2.15 1.72
C LEU A 369 7.30 -1.33 2.43
N ARG A 370 8.11 -1.99 3.26
CA ARG A 370 9.24 -1.37 3.97
C ARG A 370 10.28 -0.79 3.02
N ASP A 371 10.64 -1.52 1.97
CA ASP A 371 11.64 -1.08 1.00
C ASP A 371 11.11 0.07 0.13
N ALA A 372 9.81 0.09 -0.20
CA ALA A 372 9.17 1.22 -0.87
C ALA A 372 9.23 2.48 0.00
N GLU A 373 9.00 2.35 1.31
CA GLU A 373 9.13 3.48 2.23
C GLU A 373 10.58 3.99 2.33
N LYS A 374 11.58 3.11 2.34
CA LYS A 374 12.99 3.52 2.30
C LYS A 374 13.33 4.31 1.03
N ILE A 375 12.85 3.84 -0.13
CA ILE A 375 13.03 4.53 -1.42
C ILE A 375 12.39 5.93 -1.40
N ARG A 376 11.20 6.07 -0.79
CA ARG A 376 10.58 7.39 -0.58
C ARG A 376 11.40 8.29 0.33
N GLN A 377 11.94 7.73 1.40
CA GLN A 377 12.74 8.48 2.37
C GLN A 377 14.06 8.98 1.76
N SER A 378 14.75 8.16 0.95
CA SER A 378 15.99 8.57 0.27
C SER A 378 15.78 9.74 -0.68
N LYS A 379 14.67 9.76 -1.43
CA LYS A 379 14.33 10.86 -2.34
C LYS A 379 14.08 12.19 -1.61
N SER A 380 13.62 12.13 -0.36
CA SER A 380 13.39 13.35 0.44
C SER A 380 14.62 13.89 1.17
N ASN A 381 15.73 13.14 1.18
CA ASN A 381 17.01 13.54 1.77
C ASN A 381 18.00 14.11 0.75
N GLU A 382 17.70 14.07 -0.55
CA GLU A 382 18.38 14.90 -1.54
C GLU A 382 17.87 16.34 -1.36
N ASP A 383 18.65 17.16 -0.64
CA ASP A 383 18.38 18.57 -0.42
C ASP A 383 18.34 19.29 -1.78
N PRO A 384 17.28 20.04 -2.14
CA PRO A 384 17.27 20.84 -3.36
C PRO A 384 18.30 21.99 -3.35
N PHE A 385 19.12 22.09 -2.30
CA PHE A 385 20.19 23.07 -2.14
C PHE A 385 21.61 22.49 -1.99
N ASP A 386 21.83 21.20 -2.27
CA ASP A 386 23.19 20.65 -2.43
C ASP A 386 23.68 20.69 -3.89
#